data_AF-A0A1B7MVV9-F1
#
_entry.id   AF-A0A1B7MVV9-F1
#
_cell.length_a   1.000
_cell.length_b   1.000
_cell.length_c   1.000
_cell.angle_alpha   90.00
_cell.angle_beta   90.00
_cell.angle_gamma   90.00
#
_symmetry.space_group_name_H-M   'P 1'
#
loop_
_entity.id
_entity.type
_entity.pdbx_description
1 polymer ?
#
loop_
_entity_poly.entity_id
_entity_poly.type
_entity_poly.pdbx_seq_one_letter_code
_entity_poly.pdbx_strand_id
1 'polypeptide(L)'
;MADLTTDTKAKVILVGIGGASCSGKSTLVTHLEKILPSSIVVRQDDFYLPEEMLPTLQGLNAKNWDVPSAIDWSQMLKVIQHVKGTGSIPFDHVSRNDWHAAGDIPIDDNKAVSWKARFEDLERRCLVAANIKVIWVLVEGFMLY
;
A
#
# COMPACT_ATOMS: atom_id res chain seq x y z
N MET A 1 -16.41 35.66 -16.19
CA MET A 1 -16.58 34.24 -16.54
C MET A 1 -16.21 33.44 -15.31
N ALA A 2 -17.18 32.79 -14.69
CA ALA A 2 -16.94 31.99 -13.49
C ALA A 2 -16.27 30.68 -13.93
N ASP A 3 -15.05 30.45 -13.43
CA ASP A 3 -14.35 29.19 -13.52
C ASP A 3 -15.10 28.18 -12.64
N LEU A 4 -16.00 27.38 -13.23
CA LEU A 4 -16.57 26.21 -12.56
C LEU A 4 -15.50 25.12 -12.59
N THR A 5 -14.55 25.20 -11.65
CA THR A 5 -13.78 24.03 -11.23
C THR A 5 -14.78 23.05 -10.61
N THR A 6 -15.29 22.13 -11.42
CA THR A 6 -16.09 21.02 -10.92
C THR A 6 -15.17 20.16 -10.07
N ASP A 7 -15.27 20.34 -8.75
CA ASP A 7 -14.43 19.63 -7.78
C ASP A 7 -14.54 18.12 -8.06
N THR A 8 -13.43 17.54 -8.53
CA THR A 8 -13.42 16.16 -9.01
C THR A 8 -13.53 15.23 -7.81
N LYS A 9 -14.52 14.36 -7.79
CA LYS A 9 -14.75 13.48 -6.64
C LYS A 9 -13.69 12.39 -6.59
N ALA A 10 -12.92 12.32 -5.49
CA ALA A 10 -11.99 11.22 -5.28
C ALA A 10 -12.72 9.95 -4.81
N LYS A 11 -12.37 8.80 -5.40
CA LYS A 11 -12.78 7.47 -4.96
C LYS A 11 -11.54 6.65 -4.60
N VAL A 12 -11.30 6.49 -3.31
CA VAL A 12 -10.19 5.68 -2.79
C VAL A 12 -10.59 4.20 -2.75
N ILE A 13 -9.77 3.34 -3.35
CA ILE A 13 -9.95 1.88 -3.37
C ILE A 13 -8.77 1.25 -2.63
N LEU A 14 -9.06 0.59 -1.50
CA LEU A 14 -8.06 -0.13 -0.72
C LEU A 14 -8.03 -1.60 -1.15
N VAL A 15 -6.83 -2.11 -1.42
CA VAL A 15 -6.56 -3.51 -1.76
C VAL A 15 -5.61 -4.07 -0.71
N GLY A 16 -6.10 -5.00 0.10
CA GLY A 16 -5.29 -5.71 1.09
C GLY A 16 -4.52 -6.87 0.46
N ILE A 17 -3.21 -6.92 0.66
CA ILE A 17 -2.31 -7.97 0.18
C ILE A 17 -1.67 -8.64 1.39
N GLY A 18 -2.34 -9.69 1.88
CA GLY A 18 -1.92 -10.43 3.07
C GLY A 18 -1.27 -11.78 2.74
N GLY A 19 -0.33 -12.22 3.57
CA GLY A 19 0.35 -13.52 3.41
C GLY A 19 1.59 -13.68 4.29
N ALA A 20 2.05 -14.91 4.47
CA ALA A 20 3.20 -15.23 5.32
C ALA A 20 4.47 -14.43 4.97
N SER A 21 5.39 -14.28 5.92
CA SER A 21 6.70 -13.68 5.63
C SER A 21 7.38 -14.40 4.47
N CYS A 22 8.11 -13.65 3.64
CA CYS A 22 8.78 -14.15 2.41
C CYS A 22 7.89 -14.80 1.34
N SER A 23 6.56 -14.64 1.37
CA SER A 23 5.65 -15.21 0.35
C SER A 23 5.58 -14.42 -0.99
N GLY A 24 6.42 -13.40 -1.17
CA GLY A 24 6.43 -12.57 -2.39
C GLY A 24 5.43 -11.39 -2.43
N LYS A 25 4.87 -10.98 -1.28
CA LYS A 25 3.93 -9.84 -1.18
C LYS A 25 4.52 -8.55 -1.75
N SER A 26 5.70 -8.18 -1.27
CA SER A 26 6.34 -6.91 -1.65
C SER A 26 6.72 -6.91 -3.12
N THR A 27 7.14 -8.06 -3.68
CA THR A 27 7.31 -8.23 -5.13
C THR A 27 6.01 -7.97 -5.89
N LEU A 28 4.89 -8.56 -5.43
CA LEU A 28 3.58 -8.32 -6.06
C LEU A 28 3.18 -6.84 -5.98
N VAL A 29 3.38 -6.19 -4.84
CA VAL A 29 3.13 -4.75 -4.65
C VAL A 29 3.95 -3.92 -5.63
N THR A 30 5.26 -4.16 -5.74
CA THR A 30 6.12 -3.44 -6.68
C THR A 30 5.64 -3.57 -8.13
N HIS A 31 5.14 -4.73 -8.53
CA HIS A 31 4.54 -4.89 -9.86
C HIS A 31 3.22 -4.13 -10.00
N LEU A 32 2.37 -4.18 -8.98
CA LEU A 32 1.10 -3.45 -8.99
C LEU A 32 1.31 -1.94 -8.99
N GLU A 33 2.32 -1.40 -8.31
CA GLU A 33 2.68 0.02 -8.37
C GLU A 33 3.05 0.47 -9.79
N LYS A 34 3.71 -0.39 -10.57
CA LYS A 34 4.04 -0.11 -11.99
C LYS A 34 2.81 -0.17 -12.90
N ILE A 35 1.78 -0.93 -12.53
CA ILE A 35 0.57 -1.20 -13.32
C ILE A 35 -0.58 -0.24 -12.99
N LEU A 36 -0.75 0.11 -11.71
CA LEU A 36 -1.82 0.96 -11.19
C LEU A 36 -1.37 2.42 -11.21
N PRO A 37 -2.04 3.29 -12.00
CA PRO A 37 -1.69 4.70 -12.03
C PRO A 37 -1.85 5.35 -10.66
N SER A 38 -0.87 6.15 -10.24
CA SER A 38 -0.93 6.95 -9.01
C SER A 38 -1.31 6.15 -7.74
N SER A 39 -0.85 4.90 -7.64
CA SER A 39 -1.08 4.09 -6.45
C SER A 39 -0.27 4.56 -5.24
N ILE A 40 -0.85 4.42 -4.06
CA ILE A 40 -0.21 4.61 -2.76
C ILE A 40 0.01 3.25 -2.13
N VAL A 41 1.15 3.05 -1.48
CA VAL A 41 1.41 1.83 -0.70
C VAL A 41 1.50 2.15 0.78
N VAL A 42 0.86 1.32 1.59
CA VAL A 42 0.98 1.31 3.05
C VAL A 42 1.49 -0.07 3.46
N ARG A 43 2.69 -0.14 4.03
CA ARG A 43 3.33 -1.39 4.43
C ARG A 43 3.16 -1.60 5.93
N GLN A 44 2.77 -2.81 6.34
CA GLN A 44 2.67 -3.14 7.76
C GLN A 44 4.02 -2.98 8.48
N ASP A 45 5.14 -3.22 7.79
CA ASP A 45 6.50 -3.12 8.33
C ASP A 45 6.87 -1.69 8.78
N ASP A 46 6.19 -0.66 8.25
CA ASP A 46 6.37 0.74 8.64
C ASP A 46 5.94 0.99 10.10
N PHE A 47 5.14 0.07 10.65
CA PHE A 47 4.51 0.19 11.96
C PHE A 47 5.11 -0.75 13.01
N TYR A 48 6.26 -1.36 12.76
CA TYR A 48 6.97 -2.08 13.83
C TYR A 48 7.35 -1.13 14.97
N LEU A 49 7.02 -1.54 16.19
CA LEU A 49 7.47 -0.90 17.42
C LEU A 49 9.00 -0.96 17.54
N PRO A 50 9.61 -0.05 18.32
CA PRO A 50 11.04 -0.11 18.65
C PRO A 50 11.43 -1.47 19.24
N GLU A 51 12.62 -1.96 18.92
CA GLU A 51 13.11 -3.29 19.29
C GLU A 51 13.05 -3.52 20.82
N GLU A 52 13.26 -2.48 21.60
CA GLU A 52 13.22 -2.49 23.07
C GLU A 52 11.84 -2.87 23.60
N MET A 53 10.77 -2.52 22.86
CA MET A 53 9.39 -2.81 23.21
C MET A 53 8.92 -4.20 22.75
N LEU A 54 9.71 -4.90 21.93
CA LEU A 54 9.35 -6.20 21.41
C LEU A 54 9.53 -7.31 22.46
N PRO A 55 8.60 -8.29 22.51
CA PRO A 55 8.74 -9.46 23.37
C PRO A 55 9.93 -10.33 22.90
N THR A 56 10.54 -11.03 23.83
CA THR A 56 11.60 -12.00 23.53
C THR A 56 10.99 -13.35 23.11
N LEU A 57 11.58 -14.01 22.13
CA LEU A 57 11.23 -15.38 21.77
C LEU A 57 11.53 -16.32 22.94
N GLN A 58 10.57 -17.13 23.35
CA GLN A 58 10.75 -18.05 24.48
C GLN A 58 11.91 -19.02 24.19
N GLY A 59 12.90 -19.06 25.08
CA GLY A 59 14.07 -19.95 24.94
C GLY A 59 15.15 -19.46 23.97
N LEU A 60 14.98 -18.29 23.33
CA LEU A 60 15.99 -17.66 22.47
C LEU A 60 16.30 -16.26 23.00
N ASN A 61 17.56 -15.83 22.97
CA ASN A 61 17.93 -14.43 23.29
C ASN A 61 17.71 -13.51 22.07
N ALA A 62 16.52 -13.60 21.46
CA ALA A 62 16.17 -12.90 20.23
C ALA A 62 14.76 -12.29 20.34
N LYS A 63 14.54 -11.16 19.68
CA LYS A 63 13.25 -10.46 19.66
C LYS A 63 12.25 -11.16 18.75
N ASN A 64 10.99 -11.16 19.16
CA ASN A 64 9.89 -11.74 18.41
C ASN A 64 9.19 -10.64 17.60
N TRP A 65 9.49 -10.58 16.31
CA TRP A 65 8.87 -9.67 15.35
C TRP A 65 7.53 -10.23 14.82
N ASP A 66 7.37 -11.55 14.81
CA ASP A 66 6.22 -12.23 14.20
C ASP A 66 5.04 -12.40 15.17
N VAL A 67 4.72 -11.35 15.94
CA VAL A 67 3.55 -11.33 16.84
C VAL A 67 2.74 -10.04 16.69
N PRO A 68 1.41 -10.07 16.93
CA PRO A 68 0.60 -8.87 16.82
C PRO A 68 1.08 -7.72 17.71
N SER A 69 1.62 -8.02 18.89
CA SER A 69 2.13 -7.00 19.82
C SER A 69 3.41 -6.30 19.33
N ALA A 70 4.04 -6.75 18.24
CA ALA A 70 5.20 -6.10 17.65
C ALA A 70 4.81 -4.88 16.77
N ILE A 71 3.53 -4.72 16.46
CA ILE A 71 3.01 -3.73 15.52
C ILE A 71 2.25 -2.63 16.26
N ASP A 72 2.51 -1.38 15.92
CA ASP A 72 1.68 -0.24 16.31
C ASP A 72 0.41 -0.18 15.44
N TRP A 73 -0.56 -1.01 15.80
CA TRP A 73 -1.87 -1.05 15.14
C TRP A 73 -2.62 0.29 15.20
N SER A 74 -2.39 1.07 16.25
CA SER A 74 -3.05 2.37 16.42
C SER A 74 -2.53 3.36 15.38
N GLN A 75 -1.21 3.39 15.16
CA GLN A 75 -0.62 4.23 14.14
C GLN A 75 -0.95 3.75 12.73
N MET A 76 -0.92 2.43 12.48
CA MET A 76 -1.34 1.85 11.20
C MET A 76 -2.78 2.21 10.84
N LEU A 77 -3.70 2.09 11.80
CA LEU A 77 -5.11 2.43 11.60
C LEU A 77 -5.29 3.92 11.28
N LYS A 78 -4.58 4.81 11.99
CA LYS A 78 -4.61 6.26 11.70
C LYS A 78 -4.17 6.56 10.27
N VAL A 79 -3.08 5.94 9.80
CA VAL A 79 -2.59 6.12 8.42
C VAL A 79 -3.61 5.61 7.42
N ILE A 80 -4.15 4.40 7.60
CA ILE A 80 -5.16 3.82 6.69
C ILE A 80 -6.42 4.68 6.64
N GLN A 81 -6.89 5.17 7.79
CA GLN A 81 -8.06 6.06 7.87
C GLN A 81 -7.79 7.40 7.16
N HIS A 82 -6.62 7.99 7.36
CA HIS A 82 -6.21 9.20 6.67
C HIS A 82 -6.21 8.99 5.16
N VAL A 83 -5.48 7.97 4.66
CA VAL A 83 -5.37 7.67 3.22
C VAL A 83 -6.76 7.38 2.61
N LYS A 84 -7.63 6.66 3.33
CA LYS A 84 -9.01 6.41 2.89
C LYS A 84 -9.84 7.69 2.78
N GLY A 85 -9.62 8.67 3.66
CA GLY A 85 -10.35 9.94 3.69
C GLY A 85 -9.82 10.97 2.71
N THR A 86 -8.51 11.04 2.52
CA THR A 86 -7.84 12.11 1.75
C THR A 86 -7.36 11.64 0.37
N GLY A 87 -7.14 10.34 0.20
CA GLY A 87 -6.46 9.80 -0.98
C GLY A 87 -4.99 10.21 -1.05
N SER A 88 -4.36 10.58 0.07
CA SER A 88 -2.95 10.94 0.16
C SER A 88 -2.30 10.27 1.38
N ILE A 89 -1.00 10.02 1.31
CA ILE A 89 -0.24 9.55 2.47
C ILE A 89 -0.04 10.73 3.47
N PRO A 90 -0.11 10.51 4.79
CA PRO A 90 0.25 11.54 5.76
C PRO A 90 1.68 12.04 5.54
N PHE A 91 1.90 13.34 5.71
CA PHE A 91 3.21 13.97 5.43
C PHE A 91 4.33 13.48 6.36
N ASP A 92 3.96 13.01 7.55
CA ASP A 92 4.83 12.49 8.60
C ASP A 92 5.00 10.96 8.54
N HIS A 93 4.39 10.30 7.55
CA HIS A 93 4.56 8.87 7.35
C HIS A 93 5.92 8.56 6.74
N VAL A 94 6.71 7.76 7.46
CA VAL A 94 8.02 7.29 7.01
C VAL A 94 7.88 5.84 6.55
N SER A 95 8.13 5.59 5.27
CA SER A 95 8.12 4.23 4.72
C SER A 95 9.50 3.60 4.78
N ARG A 96 9.57 2.37 5.28
CA ARG A 96 10.77 1.56 5.49
C ARG A 96 10.97 0.60 4.31
N ASN A 97 11.14 1.15 3.10
CA ASN A 97 11.26 0.33 1.88
C ASN A 97 12.58 -0.44 1.77
N ASP A 98 13.60 -0.02 2.51
CA ASP A 98 14.98 -0.50 2.37
C ASP A 98 15.18 -1.96 2.83
N TRP A 99 14.18 -2.56 3.46
CA TRP A 99 14.23 -3.92 4.01
C TRP A 99 14.01 -4.98 2.93
N HIS A 100 13.52 -4.59 1.76
CA HIS A 100 13.17 -5.48 0.66
C HIS A 100 14.15 -5.33 -0.50
N ALA A 101 15.41 -5.70 -0.29
CA ALA A 101 16.43 -5.76 -1.35
C ALA A 101 16.24 -6.99 -2.27
N ALA A 102 15.01 -7.25 -2.72
CA ALA A 102 14.78 -8.22 -3.78
C ALA A 102 15.08 -7.55 -5.13
N GLY A 103 15.96 -8.17 -5.92
CA GLY A 103 16.22 -7.71 -7.30
C GLY A 103 14.93 -7.65 -8.13
N ASP A 104 14.93 -6.86 -9.20
CA ASP A 104 13.76 -6.70 -10.08
C ASP A 104 13.41 -8.08 -10.70
N ILE A 105 12.31 -8.68 -10.25
CA ILE A 105 11.82 -9.96 -10.79
C ILE A 105 10.99 -9.62 -12.04
N PRO A 106 11.43 -9.91 -13.26
CA PRO A 106 10.71 -9.48 -14.44
C PRO A 106 9.37 -10.23 -14.56
N ILE A 107 8.33 -9.50 -14.94
CA ILE A 107 7.08 -10.06 -15.47
C ILE A 107 7.06 -9.82 -16.97
N ASP A 108 6.28 -10.62 -17.71
CA ASP A 108 6.09 -10.43 -19.15
C ASP A 108 5.62 -8.99 -19.45
N ASP A 109 6.47 -8.22 -20.12
CA ASP A 109 6.23 -6.80 -20.43
C ASP A 109 4.91 -6.61 -21.18
N ASN A 110 4.52 -7.57 -22.04
CA ASN A 110 3.25 -7.48 -22.75
C ASN A 110 2.06 -7.54 -21.79
N LYS A 111 2.16 -8.34 -20.73
CA LYS A 111 1.13 -8.40 -19.69
C LYS A 111 1.11 -7.14 -18.84
N ALA A 112 2.28 -6.63 -18.44
CA ALA A 112 2.37 -5.40 -17.66
C ALA A 112 1.77 -4.21 -18.41
N VAL A 113 2.16 -4.03 -19.68
CA VAL A 113 1.61 -3.00 -20.57
C VAL A 113 0.11 -3.18 -20.78
N SER A 114 -0.35 -4.40 -21.04
CA SER A 114 -1.79 -4.67 -21.25
C SER A 114 -2.62 -4.34 -20.02
N TRP A 115 -2.18 -4.72 -18.82
CA TRP A 115 -2.89 -4.41 -17.58
C TRP A 115 -2.85 -2.93 -17.24
N LYS A 116 -1.71 -2.26 -17.43
CA LYS A 116 -1.59 -0.82 -17.24
C LYS A 116 -2.58 -0.06 -18.12
N ALA A 117 -2.62 -0.38 -19.41
CA ALA A 117 -3.55 0.25 -20.35
C ALA A 117 -5.04 0.03 -19.94
N ARG A 118 -5.37 -1.13 -19.37
CA ARG A 118 -6.73 -1.41 -18.86
C ARG A 118 -7.09 -0.55 -17.65
N PHE A 119 -6.17 -0.36 -16.71
CA PHE A 119 -6.43 0.50 -15.54
C PHE A 119 -6.50 1.98 -15.93
N GLU A 120 -5.62 2.45 -16.81
CA GLU A 120 -5.70 3.81 -17.38
C GLU A 120 -7.02 4.05 -18.12
N ASP A 121 -7.52 3.05 -18.86
CA ASP A 121 -8.83 3.12 -19.50
C ASP A 121 -9.98 3.19 -18.51
N LEU A 122 -9.92 2.38 -17.45
CA LEU A 122 -10.90 2.41 -16.38
C LEU A 122 -10.96 3.78 -15.71
N GLU A 123 -9.81 4.33 -15.32
CA GLU A 123 -9.72 5.64 -14.67
C GLU A 123 -10.26 6.75 -15.56
N ARG A 124 -9.88 6.75 -16.84
CA ARG A 124 -10.37 7.72 -17.82
C ARG A 124 -11.90 7.64 -17.95
N ARG A 125 -12.47 6.43 -18.02
CA ARG A 125 -13.92 6.24 -18.09
C ARG A 125 -14.61 6.73 -16.80
N CYS A 126 -14.05 6.44 -15.63
CA CYS A 126 -14.57 6.96 -14.36
C CYS A 126 -14.55 8.49 -14.30
N LEU A 127 -13.47 9.11 -14.78
CA LEU A 127 -13.34 10.56 -14.82
C LEU A 127 -14.34 11.18 -15.80
N VAL A 128 -14.40 10.71 -17.04
CA VAL A 128 -15.28 11.27 -18.08
C VAL A 128 -16.76 11.04 -17.79
N ALA A 129 -17.14 9.82 -17.39
CA ALA A 129 -18.54 9.46 -17.24
C ALA A 129 -19.15 9.87 -15.89
N ALA A 130 -18.33 9.99 -14.84
CA ALA A 130 -18.83 10.21 -13.47
C ALA A 130 -18.12 11.34 -12.72
N ASN A 131 -17.16 12.04 -13.33
CA ASN A 131 -16.29 13.01 -12.66
C ASN A 131 -15.60 12.44 -11.41
N ILE A 132 -15.20 11.16 -11.49
CA ILE A 132 -14.54 10.43 -10.40
C ILE A 132 -13.07 10.22 -10.73
N LYS A 133 -12.18 10.72 -9.87
CA LYS A 133 -10.76 10.35 -9.83
C LYS A 133 -10.59 9.13 -8.94
N VAL A 134 -10.07 8.03 -9.48
CA VAL A 134 -9.77 6.82 -8.69
C VAL A 134 -8.39 6.97 -8.07
N ILE A 135 -8.24 6.51 -6.82
CA ILE A 135 -6.96 6.45 -6.11
C ILE A 135 -6.80 5.03 -5.56
N TRP A 136 -5.75 4.35 -6.00
CA TRP A 136 -5.44 2.99 -5.55
C TRP A 136 -4.57 3.03 -4.32
N VAL A 137 -4.92 2.22 -3.32
CA VAL A 137 -4.16 2.10 -2.08
C VAL A 137 -3.89 0.62 -1.85
N LEU A 138 -2.63 0.24 -1.97
CA LEU A 138 -2.16 -1.12 -1.68
C LEU A 138 -1.76 -1.16 -0.21
N VAL A 139 -2.40 -2.04 0.56
CA VAL A 139 -2.06 -2.28 1.97
C VAL A 139 -1.45 -3.67 2.05
N GLU A 140 -0.15 -3.77 2.31
CA GLU A 140 0.54 -5.07 2.41
C GLU A 140 0.96 -5.40 3.84
N GLY A 141 0.92 -6.68 4.18
CA GLY A 141 1.27 -7.13 5.53
C GLY A 141 1.12 -8.64 5.69
N PHE A 142 1.60 -9.18 6.81
CA PHE A 142 1.49 -10.60 7.12
C PHE A 142 0.36 -10.94 8.10
N MET A 143 -0.21 -9.92 8.77
CA MET A 143 -1.32 -10.05 9.73
C MET A 143 -2.50 -9.13 9.36
N LEU A 144 -2.92 -9.12 8.09
CA LEU A 144 -4.01 -8.25 7.63
C LEU A 144 -5.42 -8.82 7.81
N TYR A 145 -5.56 -10.12 8.08
CA TYR A 145 -6.84 -10.83 8.19
C TYR A 145 -6.77 -12.00 9.17
#